data_AF-V2WM34-F1
#
_entry.id   AF-V2WM34-F1
#
_cell.length_a   1.000
_cell.length_b   1.000
_cell.length_c   1.000
_cell.angle_alpha   90.00
_cell.angle_beta   90.00
_cell.angle_gamma   90.00
#
_symmetry.space_group_name_H-M   'P 1'
#
loop_
_entity.id
_entity.type
_entity.pdbx_description
1 polymer ?
#
loop_
_entity_poly.entity_id
_entity_poly.type
_entity_poly.pdbx_seq_one_letter_code
_entity_poly.pdbx_strand_id
1 'polypeptide(L)'
;MTLRLLNRRQAQWGMFLSEFDFKLDWAPGKLNIADTASRWPDFAPQTGDEHLTAQHQTLLKPENIEHLISRQFEIPHSSSASTLSAVTTLSVDNTETLEHFKSAFKEDDVWKEALATGNSDFTTTHSLVFHKGRLYVPPSLHREILFSRHNSLIGGHPGRR
;
A
#
# COMPACT_ATOMS: atom_id res chain seq x y z
N MET A 1 20.71 -5.20 33.47
CA MET A 1 20.00 -4.93 32.20
C MET A 1 20.41 -5.98 31.18
N THR A 2 19.48 -6.82 30.73
CA THR A 2 19.75 -7.76 29.64
C THR A 2 19.56 -7.00 28.32
N LEU A 3 20.59 -7.00 27.47
CA LEU A 3 20.53 -6.39 26.14
C LEU A 3 19.65 -7.25 25.24
N ARG A 4 18.32 -7.10 25.37
CA ARG A 4 17.38 -7.67 24.42
C ARG A 4 17.44 -6.85 23.14
N LEU A 5 17.73 -7.50 22.02
CA LEU A 5 17.65 -6.89 20.70
C LEU A 5 16.19 -6.46 20.46
N LEU A 6 15.92 -5.16 20.47
CA LEU A 6 14.60 -4.60 20.24
C LEU A 6 14.29 -4.57 18.74
N ASN A 7 13.03 -4.85 18.37
CA ASN A 7 12.60 -4.63 16.99
C ASN A 7 12.46 -3.12 16.70
N ARG A 8 12.38 -2.73 15.42
CA ARG A 8 12.32 -1.33 14.99
C ARG A 8 11.21 -0.53 15.69
N ARG A 9 10.02 -1.12 15.86
CA ARG A 9 8.89 -0.45 16.53
C ARG A 9 9.16 -0.26 18.03
N GLN A 10 9.71 -1.27 18.70
CA GLN A 10 10.08 -1.20 20.12
C GLN A 10 11.22 -0.19 20.36
N ALA A 11 12.22 -0.12 19.48
CA ALA A 11 13.31 0.84 19.59
C ALA A 11 12.83 2.30 19.44
N GLN A 12 11.88 2.53 18.53
CA GLN A 12 11.29 3.86 18.32
C GLN A 12 10.58 4.39 19.57
N TRP A 13 9.84 3.52 20.27
CA TRP A 13 9.18 3.87 21.54
C TRP A 13 10.10 3.74 22.75
N GLY A 14 11.22 3.02 22.63
CA GLY A 14 12.09 2.68 23.76
C GLY A 14 12.69 3.90 24.45
N MET A 15 13.05 4.94 23.69
CA MET A 15 13.58 6.19 24.26
C MET A 15 12.52 6.90 25.12
N PHE A 16 11.32 7.08 24.59
CA PHE A 16 10.20 7.70 25.32
C PHE A 16 9.80 6.88 26.55
N LEU A 17 9.66 5.56 26.40
CA LEU A 17 9.26 4.69 27.50
C LEU A 17 10.32 4.63 28.62
N SER A 18 11.60 4.88 28.32
CA SER A 18 12.67 4.87 29.33
C SER A 18 12.54 5.96 30.41
N GLU A 19 11.71 6.99 30.15
CA GLU A 19 11.43 8.06 31.12
C GLU A 19 10.46 7.63 32.22
N PHE A 20 9.82 6.46 32.09
CA PHE A 20 8.82 5.95 33.02
C PHE A 20 9.35 4.73 33.79
N ASP A 21 8.97 4.62 35.06
CA ASP A 21 9.17 3.39 35.84
C ASP A 21 7.95 2.48 35.67
N PHE A 22 8.07 1.48 34.79
CA PHE A 22 6.98 0.56 34.47
C PHE A 22 7.45 -0.89 34.36
N LYS A 23 6.50 -1.80 34.53
CA LYS A 23 6.69 -3.24 34.32
C LYS A 23 5.69 -3.73 33.27
N LEU A 24 6.18 -4.49 32.29
CA LEU A 24 5.33 -5.17 31.31
C LEU A 24 4.84 -6.48 31.88
N ASP A 25 3.56 -6.52 32.25
CA ASP A 25 2.86 -7.74 32.62
C ASP A 25 1.89 -8.13 31.51
N TRP A 26 1.97 -9.38 31.04
CA TRP A 26 1.06 -9.88 30.02
C TRP A 26 -0.32 -10.14 30.63
N ALA A 27 -1.36 -9.62 29.99
CA ALA A 27 -2.74 -9.88 30.36
C ALA A 27 -3.45 -10.67 29.25
N PRO A 28 -4.12 -11.80 29.56
CA PRO A 28 -4.98 -12.48 28.59
C PRO A 28 -6.17 -11.58 28.24
N GLY A 29 -6.65 -11.64 26.99
CA GLY A 29 -7.69 -10.73 26.49
C GLY A 29 -8.96 -10.68 27.36
N LYS A 30 -9.38 -11.81 27.97
CA LYS A 30 -10.54 -11.87 28.86
C LYS A 30 -10.37 -11.03 30.15
N LEU A 31 -9.13 -10.81 30.59
CA LEU A 31 -8.81 -9.99 31.76
C LEU A 31 -8.36 -8.57 31.37
N ASN A 32 -8.32 -8.25 30.08
CA ASN A 32 -7.90 -6.94 29.61
C ASN A 32 -9.04 -5.93 29.77
N ILE A 33 -9.03 -5.21 30.90
CA ILE A 33 -10.02 -4.16 31.20
C ILE A 33 -9.94 -3.02 30.16
N ALA A 34 -8.78 -2.79 29.54
CA ALA A 34 -8.65 -1.77 28.50
C ALA A 34 -9.38 -2.15 27.20
N ASP A 35 -9.65 -3.44 26.95
CA ASP A 35 -10.36 -3.87 25.73
C ASP A 35 -11.79 -3.28 25.68
N THR A 36 -12.50 -3.25 26.80
CA THR A 36 -13.87 -2.67 26.85
C THR A 36 -13.85 -1.16 26.59
N ALA A 37 -12.95 -0.42 27.22
CA ALA A 37 -12.82 1.02 27.01
C ALA A 37 -12.37 1.37 25.58
N SER A 38 -11.42 0.62 25.02
CA SER A 38 -10.93 0.85 23.64
C SER A 38 -11.98 0.61 22.55
N ARG A 39 -13.03 -0.16 22.86
CA ARG A 39 -14.13 -0.48 21.93
C ARG A 39 -15.41 0.29 22.23
N TRP A 40 -15.41 1.14 23.27
CA TRP A 40 -16.59 1.90 23.63
C TRP A 40 -16.88 2.91 22.51
N PRO A 41 -18.09 2.90 21.91
CA PRO A 41 -18.43 3.79 20.80
C PRO A 41 -18.27 5.28 21.14
N ASP A 42 -18.48 5.66 22.40
CA ASP A 42 -18.36 7.04 22.87
C ASP A 42 -16.91 7.56 22.81
N PHE A 43 -15.91 6.68 22.86
CA PHE A 43 -14.49 7.02 22.69
C PHE A 43 -13.98 6.77 21.27
N ALA A 44 -14.84 6.31 20.36
CA ALA A 44 -14.45 6.15 18.96
C ALA A 44 -14.33 7.53 18.30
N PRO A 45 -13.24 7.81 17.56
CA PRO A 45 -13.10 9.08 16.88
C PRO A 45 -14.27 9.33 15.91
N GLN A 46 -14.91 10.47 16.04
CA GLN A 46 -16.04 10.90 15.21
C GLN A 46 -15.56 11.75 14.03
N THR A 47 -16.42 11.87 13.02
CA THR A 47 -16.14 12.73 11.87
C THR A 47 -16.05 14.19 12.32
N GLY A 48 -14.86 14.79 12.20
CA GLY A 48 -14.56 16.14 12.66
C GLY A 48 -13.50 16.21 13.76
N ASP A 49 -13.15 15.08 14.39
CA ASP A 49 -12.11 15.04 15.40
C ASP A 49 -10.73 15.38 14.82
N GLU A 50 -9.96 16.20 15.54
CA GLU A 50 -8.59 16.57 15.15
C GLU A 50 -7.69 15.33 15.01
N HIS A 51 -7.82 14.36 15.91
CA HIS A 51 -7.07 13.11 15.86
C HIS A 51 -7.37 12.28 14.61
N LEU A 52 -8.65 12.19 14.20
CA LEU A 52 -9.03 11.48 12.98
C LEU A 52 -8.54 12.22 11.73
N THR A 53 -8.57 13.55 11.76
CA THR A 53 -8.08 14.40 10.68
C THR A 53 -6.55 14.29 10.53
N ALA A 54 -5.82 14.29 11.64
CA ALA A 54 -4.37 14.11 11.67
C ALA A 54 -3.96 12.72 11.16
N GLN A 55 -4.73 11.67 11.47
CA GLN A 55 -4.47 10.32 10.95
C GLN A 55 -4.63 10.24 9.42
N HIS A 56 -5.56 11.00 8.85
CA HIS A 56 -5.75 11.08 7.40
C HIS A 56 -4.92 12.18 6.72
N GLN A 57 -4.03 12.84 7.48
CA GLN A 57 -3.20 13.89 6.92
C GLN A 57 -2.20 13.32 5.92
N THR A 58 -2.24 13.83 4.70
CA THR A 58 -1.21 13.53 3.70
C THR A 58 0.00 14.41 3.99
N LEU A 59 1.05 13.83 4.60
CA LEU A 59 2.28 14.56 4.96
C LEU A 59 3.02 15.11 3.73
N LEU A 60 3.02 14.35 2.64
CA LEU A 60 3.62 14.75 1.38
C LEU A 60 2.56 15.39 0.47
N LYS A 61 2.43 16.71 0.55
CA LYS A 61 1.53 17.48 -0.31
C LYS A 61 2.05 17.50 -1.75
N PRO A 62 1.17 17.56 -2.78
CA PRO A 62 1.59 17.66 -4.18
C PRO A 62 2.63 18.77 -4.41
N GLU A 63 2.41 19.96 -3.88
CA GLU A 63 3.31 21.12 -3.93
C GLU A 63 4.75 20.79 -3.49
N ASN A 64 4.92 19.89 -2.52
CA ASN A 64 6.22 19.49 -1.99
C ASN A 64 6.93 18.43 -2.86
N ILE A 65 6.19 17.73 -3.71
CA ILE A 65 6.71 16.63 -4.56
C ILE A 65 6.73 17.06 -6.04
N GLU A 66 6.00 18.10 -6.42
CA GLU A 66 5.95 18.64 -7.78
C GLU A 66 7.35 18.86 -8.34
N HIS A 67 8.28 19.41 -7.57
CA HIS A 67 9.67 19.59 -8.01
C HIS A 67 10.47 18.28 -8.16
N LEU A 68 10.15 17.23 -7.39
CA LEU A 68 10.77 15.92 -7.54
C LEU A 68 10.29 15.22 -8.81
N ILE A 69 9.00 15.38 -9.12
CA ILE A 69 8.40 14.86 -10.34
C ILE A 69 8.91 15.68 -11.54
N SER A 70 8.87 17.01 -11.49
CA SER A 70 9.27 17.88 -12.60
C SER A 70 10.77 17.81 -12.94
N ARG A 71 11.68 17.47 -12.01
CA ARG A 71 13.11 17.28 -12.32
C ARG A 71 13.46 15.90 -12.88
N GLN A 72 12.65 14.88 -12.62
CA GLN A 72 12.86 13.54 -13.16
C GLN A 72 11.91 13.21 -14.33
N PHE A 73 10.87 14.01 -14.53
CA PHE A 73 9.85 13.84 -15.56
C PHE A 73 9.64 15.12 -16.39
N GLU A 74 10.70 15.65 -17.00
CA GLU A 74 10.56 15.97 -18.43
C GLU A 74 10.64 14.64 -19.19
N ILE A 75 9.62 13.79 -19.02
CA ILE A 75 9.44 12.69 -19.95
C ILE A 75 8.65 13.29 -21.10
N PRO A 76 9.23 13.39 -22.31
CA PRO A 76 8.45 13.66 -23.50
C PRO A 76 7.28 12.68 -23.48
N HIS A 77 6.06 13.12 -23.75
CA HIS A 77 4.88 12.28 -23.91
C HIS A 77 5.18 11.06 -24.79
N SER A 78 5.69 10.04 -24.12
CA SER A 78 6.18 8.79 -24.62
C SER A 78 5.85 7.91 -23.43
N SER A 79 4.68 7.28 -23.51
CA SER A 79 4.46 5.84 -23.42
C SER A 79 5.45 4.93 -22.65
N SER A 80 6.67 5.33 -22.34
CA SER A 80 7.70 4.59 -21.58
C SER A 80 7.66 4.87 -20.07
N ALA A 81 7.17 6.02 -19.62
CA ALA A 81 7.17 6.37 -18.19
C ALA A 81 6.21 5.53 -17.33
N SER A 82 4.98 5.39 -17.82
CA SER A 82 3.93 4.61 -17.18
C SER A 82 4.24 3.12 -17.17
N THR A 83 4.90 2.63 -18.23
CA THR A 83 5.35 1.24 -18.33
C THR A 83 6.52 0.96 -17.39
N LEU A 84 7.50 1.86 -17.29
CA LEU A 84 8.60 1.72 -16.33
C LEU A 84 8.10 1.72 -14.88
N SER A 85 7.22 2.66 -14.50
CA SER A 85 6.67 2.69 -13.13
C SER A 85 5.92 1.40 -12.79
N ALA A 86 5.06 0.92 -13.68
CA ALA A 86 4.26 -0.27 -13.44
C ALA A 86 5.12 -1.55 -13.37
N VAL A 87 6.11 -1.69 -14.26
CA VAL A 87 7.08 -2.79 -14.25
C VAL A 87 7.97 -2.74 -13.02
N THR A 88 8.45 -1.56 -12.62
CA THR A 88 9.24 -1.39 -11.40
C THR A 88 8.41 -1.76 -10.17
N THR A 89 7.15 -1.34 -10.04
CA THR A 89 6.32 -1.78 -8.91
C THR A 89 6.19 -3.29 -8.85
N LEU A 90 5.92 -3.97 -9.97
CA LEU A 90 5.80 -5.43 -9.98
C LEU A 90 7.16 -6.14 -9.75
N SER A 91 8.25 -5.57 -10.26
CA SER A 91 9.59 -6.16 -10.19
C SER A 91 10.30 -5.97 -8.87
N VAL A 92 9.99 -4.90 -8.14
CA VAL A 92 10.63 -4.59 -6.85
C VAL A 92 10.25 -5.61 -5.77
N ASP A 93 9.15 -6.34 -5.96
CA ASP A 93 8.59 -7.19 -4.91
C ASP A 93 9.02 -8.66 -4.95
N ASN A 94 9.08 -9.32 -6.13
CA ASN A 94 9.57 -10.70 -6.28
C ASN A 94 9.64 -11.10 -7.78
N THR A 95 10.73 -11.73 -8.24
CA THR A 95 10.84 -12.26 -9.61
C THR A 95 9.77 -13.30 -9.94
N GLU A 96 9.31 -14.06 -8.96
CA GLU A 96 8.23 -15.05 -9.11
C GLU A 96 6.89 -14.40 -9.44
N THR A 97 6.55 -13.29 -8.78
CA THR A 97 5.29 -12.55 -9.03
C THR A 97 5.23 -11.94 -10.42
N LEU A 98 6.39 -11.56 -10.98
CA LEU A 98 6.49 -11.09 -12.36
C LEU A 98 6.24 -12.20 -13.39
N GLU A 99 6.80 -13.38 -13.17
CA GLU A 99 6.58 -14.52 -14.09
C GLU A 99 5.14 -15.03 -14.00
N HIS A 100 4.55 -15.05 -12.80
CA HIS A 100 3.14 -15.33 -12.61
C HIS A 100 2.25 -14.29 -13.32
N PHE A 101 2.60 -13.00 -13.20
CA PHE A 101 1.94 -11.92 -13.93
C PHE A 101 1.99 -12.11 -15.44
N LYS A 102 3.16 -12.37 -16.02
CA LYS A 102 3.33 -12.60 -17.46
C LYS A 102 2.50 -13.79 -17.95
N SER A 103 2.39 -14.84 -17.14
CA SER A 103 1.65 -16.06 -17.49
C SER A 103 0.14 -15.80 -17.50
N ALA A 104 -0.41 -15.26 -16.41
CA ALA A 104 -1.83 -14.91 -16.34
C ALA A 104 -2.22 -13.83 -17.37
N PHE A 105 -1.33 -12.89 -17.67
CA PHE A 105 -1.58 -11.86 -18.69
C PHE A 105 -1.68 -12.43 -20.10
N LYS A 106 -0.92 -13.49 -20.42
CA LYS A 106 -1.01 -14.20 -21.70
C LYS A 106 -2.28 -15.04 -21.81
N GLU A 107 -2.68 -15.67 -20.71
CA GLU A 107 -3.88 -16.52 -20.66
C GLU A 107 -5.19 -15.73 -20.62
N ASP A 108 -5.18 -14.50 -20.13
CA ASP A 108 -6.38 -13.67 -20.05
C ASP A 108 -6.85 -13.19 -21.44
N ASP A 109 -8.10 -13.47 -21.76
CA ASP A 109 -8.75 -13.08 -23.02
C ASP A 109 -9.60 -11.82 -22.89
N VAL A 110 -9.89 -11.36 -21.67
CA VAL A 110 -10.77 -10.18 -21.42
C VAL A 110 -10.23 -8.93 -22.09
N TRP A 111 -8.93 -8.68 -21.96
CA TRP A 111 -8.30 -7.51 -22.58
C TRP A 111 -8.14 -7.66 -24.10
N LYS A 112 -7.98 -8.90 -24.59
CA LYS A 112 -7.87 -9.19 -26.03
C LYS A 112 -9.22 -8.96 -26.72
N GLU A 113 -10.30 -9.44 -26.11
CA GLU A 113 -11.67 -9.23 -26.56
C GLU A 113 -12.05 -7.74 -26.51
N ALA A 114 -11.67 -7.03 -25.45
CA ALA A 114 -11.95 -5.59 -25.33
C ALA A 114 -11.25 -4.77 -26.42
N LEU A 115 -10.00 -5.12 -26.78
CA LEU A 115 -9.30 -4.52 -27.92
C LEU A 115 -9.95 -4.88 -29.26
N ALA A 116 -10.35 -6.14 -29.44
CA ALA A 116 -11.04 -6.60 -30.65
C ALA A 116 -12.40 -5.91 -30.86
N THR A 117 -13.09 -5.59 -29.75
CA THR A 117 -14.38 -4.88 -29.75
C THR A 117 -14.22 -3.36 -29.95
N GLY A 118 -12.98 -2.87 -30.01
CA GLY A 118 -12.69 -1.44 -30.23
C GLY A 118 -12.98 -0.55 -29.03
N ASN A 119 -12.90 -1.08 -27.80
CA ASN A 119 -13.16 -0.30 -26.60
C ASN A 119 -12.07 0.77 -26.39
N SER A 120 -12.46 2.05 -26.43
CA SER A 120 -11.57 3.19 -26.22
C SER A 120 -10.95 3.26 -24.82
N ASP A 121 -11.53 2.55 -23.84
CA ASP A 121 -10.98 2.49 -22.48
C ASP A 121 -9.71 1.63 -22.41
N PHE A 122 -9.44 0.80 -23.41
CA PHE A 122 -8.26 -0.04 -23.49
C PHE A 122 -7.23 0.55 -24.46
N THR A 123 -6.02 0.76 -23.95
CA THR A 123 -4.90 1.24 -24.76
C THR A 123 -3.70 0.32 -24.60
N THR A 124 -3.05 -0.01 -25.71
CA THR A 124 -1.86 -0.88 -25.70
C THR A 124 -0.61 -0.04 -25.91
N THR A 125 0.42 -0.29 -25.10
CA THR A 125 1.67 0.46 -25.15
C THR A 125 2.83 -0.46 -24.75
N HIS A 126 3.84 -0.60 -25.61
CA HIS A 126 5.05 -1.42 -25.36
C HIS A 126 4.73 -2.80 -24.77
N SER A 127 3.77 -3.51 -25.39
CA SER A 127 3.34 -4.87 -25.00
C SER A 127 2.58 -4.97 -23.66
N LEU A 128 2.27 -3.84 -23.03
CA LEU A 128 1.41 -3.75 -21.85
C LEU A 128 0.07 -3.12 -22.23
N VAL A 129 -0.98 -3.54 -21.53
CA VAL A 129 -2.34 -3.04 -21.76
C VAL A 129 -2.74 -2.18 -20.57
N PHE A 130 -3.39 -1.07 -20.87
CA PHE A 130 -3.89 -0.13 -19.89
C PHE A 130 -5.41 -0.03 -20.03
N HIS A 131 -6.10 0.01 -18.90
CA HIS A 131 -7.52 0.29 -18.82
C HIS A 131 -7.71 1.62 -18.09
N LYS A 132 -8.32 2.62 -18.76
CA LYS A 132 -8.52 3.99 -18.24
C LYS A 132 -7.22 4.63 -17.73
N GLY A 133 -6.13 4.46 -18.49
CA GLY A 133 -4.80 5.01 -18.16
C GLY A 133 -4.06 4.32 -17.01
N ARG A 134 -4.58 3.20 -16.48
CA ARG A 134 -3.93 2.40 -15.43
C ARG A 134 -3.53 1.04 -15.99
N LEU A 135 -2.42 0.46 -15.51
CA LEU A 135 -1.99 -0.87 -15.95
C LEU A 135 -3.14 -1.87 -15.72
N TYR A 136 -3.51 -2.59 -16.78
CA TYR A 136 -4.46 -3.67 -16.69
C TYR A 136 -3.82 -4.86 -15.98
N VAL A 137 -4.52 -5.36 -14.96
CA VAL A 137 -4.13 -6.56 -14.22
C VAL A 137 -5.23 -7.60 -14.41
N PRO A 138 -4.90 -8.84 -14.81
CA PRO A 138 -5.87 -9.92 -14.91
C PRO A 138 -6.64 -10.14 -13.59
N PRO A 139 -7.97 -10.40 -13.64
CA PRO A 139 -8.79 -10.59 -12.43
C PRO A 139 -8.28 -11.69 -11.48
N SER A 140 -7.64 -12.73 -12.02
CA SER A 140 -7.03 -13.81 -11.24
C SER A 140 -5.95 -13.31 -10.26
N LEU A 141 -5.25 -12.23 -10.60
CA LEU A 141 -4.14 -11.69 -9.80
C LEU A 141 -4.55 -10.58 -8.84
N HIS A 142 -5.78 -10.07 -8.92
CA HIS A 142 -6.21 -8.93 -8.09
C HIS A 142 -6.05 -9.23 -6.60
N ARG A 143 -6.45 -10.42 -6.16
CA ARG A 143 -6.34 -10.83 -4.75
C ARG A 143 -4.89 -10.93 -4.31
N GLU A 144 -4.06 -11.58 -5.11
CA GLU A 144 -2.64 -11.80 -4.79
C GLU A 144 -1.90 -10.46 -4.65
N ILE A 145 -2.05 -9.56 -5.62
CA ILE A 145 -1.43 -8.23 -5.58
C ILE A 145 -1.96 -7.42 -4.40
N LEU A 146 -3.27 -7.45 -4.14
CA LEU A 146 -3.87 -6.77 -3.01
C LEU A 146 -3.29 -7.27 -1.69
N PHE A 147 -3.20 -8.60 -1.50
CA PHE A 147 -2.63 -9.20 -0.29
C PHE A 147 -1.15 -8.88 -0.13
N SER A 148 -0.36 -8.95 -1.20
CA SER A 148 1.07 -8.60 -1.16
C SER A 148 1.26 -7.17 -0.67
N ARG A 149 0.50 -6.21 -1.20
CA ARG A 149 0.61 -4.79 -0.81
C ARG A 149 0.04 -4.51 0.57
N HIS A 150 -1.12 -5.10 0.90
CA HIS A 150 -1.75 -4.94 2.20
C HIS A 150 -0.93 -5.57 3.34
N ASN A 151 -0.31 -6.73 3.10
CA ASN A 151 0.41 -7.49 4.11
C ASN A 151 1.92 -7.20 4.16
N SER A 152 2.41 -6.27 3.34
CA SER A 152 3.82 -5.87 3.37
C SER A 152 4.21 -5.38 4.78
N LEU A 153 5.43 -5.70 5.23
CA LEU A 153 5.94 -5.32 6.57
C LEU A 153 5.94 -3.80 6.82
N ILE A 154 5.92 -3.02 5.74
CA ILE A 154 5.86 -1.55 5.73
C ILE A 154 4.42 -1.04 5.58
N GLY A 155 3.51 -1.87 5.05
CA GLY A 155 2.09 -1.55 4.93
C GLY A 155 1.45 -1.46 6.31
N GLY A 156 0.77 -0.36 6.58
CA GLY A 156 0.08 -0.13 7.86
C GLY A 156 -1.14 -1.01 8.11
N HIS A 157 -1.35 -2.07 7.30
CA HIS A 157 -2.58 -2.87 7.23
C HIS A 157 -3.86 -2.01 7.32
N PRO A 158 -4.04 -1.00 6.46
CA PRO A 158 -5.22 -0.14 6.51
C PRO A 158 -6.45 -0.96 6.11
N GLY A 159 -7.15 -1.49 7.10
CA GLY A 159 -8.44 -2.16 6.91
C GLY A 159 -9.52 -1.16 6.49
N ARG A 160 -10.45 -1.60 5.65
CA ARG A 160 -11.68 -0.86 5.35
C ARG A 160 -12.69 -1.18 6.46
N ARG A 161 -13.21 -0.14 7.14
CA ARG A 161 -14.40 -0.28 8.01
C ARG A 161 -15.65 -0.39 7.15
#